data_AF-A0A2V6F7E9-F1
#
_entry.id   AF-A0A2V6F7E9-F1
#
_cell.length_a   1.000
_cell.length_b   1.000
_cell.length_c   1.000
_cell.angle_alpha   90.00
_cell.angle_beta   90.00
_cell.angle_gamma   90.00
#
_symmetry.space_group_name_H-M   'P 1'
#
loop_
_entity.id
_entity.type
_entity.pdbx_description
1 polymer ?
#
loop_
_entity_poly.entity_id
_entity_poly.type
_entity_poly.pdbx_seq_one_letter_code
_entity_poly.pdbx_strand_id
1 'polypeptide(L)'
;MFRTIRRLASRTGLLLLAAAVLGAFGLREALAQEINPPLGPYVHLTEADFTNISSFSTNTPLVATYYFYWYDIYTNAHIVDGDGTDALTDHPPTLTDFSYKSKQWHLTQLTDMMDAGIDIVLPVYWGAPSERNPANSQHYWSYAGLGPLINARDELLQAGKQAPRIGLFYDTSTLQYNSWGEHVDLTTDRGREWFYESIRDFFSLIPPRHWAMINGQPVVFLYNASFAVAHDQSCIDFVKQAFARDFGERAPYIVREISWRVQSENV
;
A
#
# COMPACT_ATOMS: atom_id res chain seq x y z
N MET A 1 43.57 -36.67 -68.15
CA MET A 1 43.01 -38.02 -68.43
C MET A 1 41.80 -38.20 -67.53
N PHE A 2 40.65 -38.43 -68.16
CA PHE A 2 39.30 -38.34 -67.60
C PHE A 2 39.01 -39.35 -66.48
N ARG A 3 38.20 -38.94 -65.49
CA ARG A 3 37.02 -39.70 -65.04
C ARG A 3 36.10 -38.87 -64.13
N THR A 4 35.04 -38.37 -64.73
CA THR A 4 33.71 -38.13 -64.15
C THR A 4 33.08 -39.48 -63.76
N ILE A 5 32.21 -39.54 -62.72
CA ILE A 5 30.83 -40.10 -62.77
C ILE A 5 30.20 -40.31 -61.37
N ARG A 6 29.09 -39.58 -61.21
CA ARG A 6 27.77 -39.86 -60.60
C ARG A 6 27.59 -40.19 -59.09
N ARG A 7 26.80 -39.28 -58.50
CA ARG A 7 25.75 -39.46 -57.49
C ARG A 7 25.01 -40.81 -57.57
N LEU A 8 24.72 -41.38 -56.41
CA LEU A 8 23.44 -42.06 -56.14
C LEU A 8 22.91 -41.60 -54.78
N ALA A 9 21.65 -41.16 -54.77
CA ALA A 9 20.90 -40.81 -53.58
C ALA A 9 20.00 -41.99 -53.18
N SER A 10 19.93 -42.29 -51.88
CA SER A 10 18.80 -42.98 -51.23
C SER A 10 18.69 -42.37 -49.82
N ARG A 11 17.71 -41.50 -49.55
CA ARG A 11 16.35 -41.81 -49.09
C ARG A 11 16.30 -42.88 -47.98
N THR A 12 16.55 -42.44 -46.76
CA THR A 12 15.99 -42.97 -45.51
C THR A 12 16.08 -41.80 -44.51
N GLY A 13 15.06 -40.95 -44.45
CA GLY A 13 14.02 -41.02 -43.42
C GLY A 13 14.53 -40.32 -42.15
N LEU A 14 14.58 -38.99 -42.10
CA LEU A 14 13.47 -38.13 -41.64
C LEU A 14 12.75 -38.72 -40.41
N LEU A 15 13.36 -38.61 -39.24
CA LEU A 15 12.74 -38.73 -37.90
C LEU A 15 13.87 -38.49 -36.89
N LEU A 16 14.12 -37.22 -36.50
CA LEU A 16 14.79 -36.82 -35.24
C LEU A 16 14.98 -35.28 -35.16
N LEU A 17 14.05 -34.50 -35.70
CA LEU A 17 14.07 -33.03 -35.58
C LEU A 17 12.68 -32.45 -35.34
N ALA A 18 11.91 -33.11 -34.47
CA ALA A 18 10.60 -32.63 -34.02
C ALA A 18 10.45 -32.62 -32.48
N ALA A 19 11.56 -32.62 -31.73
CA ALA A 19 11.54 -32.63 -30.25
C ALA A 19 12.29 -31.45 -29.60
N ALA A 20 12.74 -30.45 -30.37
CA ALA A 20 13.53 -29.34 -29.83
C ALA A 20 12.89 -27.94 -29.98
N VAL A 21 11.65 -27.84 -30.50
CA VAL A 21 10.96 -26.54 -30.67
C VAL A 21 9.69 -26.41 -29.82
N LEU A 22 9.21 -27.50 -29.20
CA LEU A 22 8.08 -27.46 -28.26
C LEU A 22 8.48 -27.29 -26.79
N GLY A 23 9.78 -27.31 -26.46
CA GLY A 23 10.28 -27.15 -25.09
C GLY A 23 10.50 -25.69 -24.65
N ALA A 24 10.47 -24.73 -25.56
CA ALA A 24 10.76 -23.32 -25.25
C ALA A 24 9.50 -22.45 -25.01
N PHE A 25 8.31 -22.98 -25.31
CA PHE A 25 7.04 -22.27 -25.06
C PHE A 25 6.35 -22.68 -23.74
N GLY A 26 6.92 -23.64 -23.00
CA GLY A 26 6.31 -24.21 -21.79
C GLY A 26 7.03 -23.91 -20.47
N LEU A 27 8.03 -23.02 -20.45
CA LEU A 27 8.81 -22.67 -19.25
C LEU A 27 9.04 -21.15 -19.16
N ARG A 28 7.95 -20.40 -19.32
CA ARG A 28 7.73 -19.13 -18.64
C ARG A 28 6.28 -19.12 -18.18
N GLU A 29 5.92 -20.09 -17.34
CA GLU A 29 5.07 -19.69 -16.22
C GLU A 29 5.92 -18.65 -15.49
N ALA A 30 5.57 -17.37 -15.68
CA ALA A 30 6.00 -16.36 -14.73
C ALA A 30 5.59 -16.95 -13.37
N LEU A 31 6.57 -17.34 -12.55
CA LEU A 31 6.29 -17.63 -11.16
C LEU A 31 5.58 -16.37 -10.68
N ALA A 32 4.26 -16.46 -10.54
CA ALA A 32 3.48 -15.41 -9.91
C ALA A 32 4.19 -15.22 -8.58
N GLN A 33 4.83 -14.07 -8.42
CA GLN A 33 5.57 -13.78 -7.22
C GLN A 33 4.55 -13.90 -6.09
N GLU A 34 4.73 -14.88 -5.22
CA GLU A 34 3.81 -15.13 -4.12
C GLU A 34 3.60 -13.83 -3.34
N ILE A 35 2.36 -13.59 -2.92
CA ILE A 35 2.01 -12.50 -2.01
C ILE A 35 2.99 -12.54 -0.84
N ASN A 36 3.62 -11.41 -0.52
CA ASN A 36 4.52 -11.38 0.62
C ASN A 36 3.74 -11.71 1.90
N PRO A 37 4.37 -12.30 2.93
CA PRO A 37 3.74 -12.45 4.22
C PRO A 37 3.37 -11.08 4.81
N PRO A 38 2.35 -11.00 5.70
CA PRO A 38 2.02 -9.76 6.37
C PRO A 38 3.23 -9.10 7.02
N LEU A 39 3.34 -7.78 6.88
CA LEU A 39 4.50 -7.05 7.37
C LEU A 39 4.49 -6.85 8.89
N GLY A 40 3.31 -6.63 9.47
CA GLY A 40 3.12 -6.45 10.90
C GLY A 40 2.38 -7.61 11.58
N PRO A 41 2.36 -7.64 12.92
CA PRO A 41 1.86 -8.76 13.69
C PRO A 41 0.32 -8.79 13.81
N TYR A 42 -0.39 -7.72 13.45
CA TYR A 42 -1.83 -7.59 13.69
C TYR A 42 -2.68 -8.20 12.57
N VAL A 43 -2.41 -9.46 12.26
CA VAL A 43 -3.17 -10.28 11.31
C VAL A 43 -3.78 -11.49 12.01
N HIS A 44 -4.71 -12.17 11.33
CA HIS A 44 -5.50 -13.27 11.89
C HIS A 44 -6.29 -12.85 13.12
N LEU A 45 -6.76 -11.61 13.13
CA LEU A 45 -7.57 -11.07 14.20
C LEU A 45 -8.92 -11.79 14.26
N THR A 46 -9.50 -11.82 15.45
CA THR A 46 -10.80 -12.41 15.75
C THR A 46 -11.73 -11.33 16.28
N GLU A 47 -13.04 -11.60 16.35
CA GLU A 47 -14.00 -10.68 16.97
C GLU A 47 -13.60 -10.25 18.39
N ALA A 48 -12.91 -11.12 19.14
CA ALA A 48 -12.44 -10.82 20.49
C ALA A 48 -11.47 -9.63 20.52
N ASP A 49 -10.63 -9.47 19.48
CA ASP A 49 -9.65 -8.39 19.37
C ASP A 49 -10.32 -7.02 19.21
N PHE A 50 -11.62 -6.99 18.88
CA PHE A 50 -12.39 -5.77 18.65
C PHE A 50 -13.43 -5.44 19.73
N THR A 51 -13.60 -6.29 20.74
CA THR A 51 -14.67 -6.18 21.75
C THR A 51 -14.72 -4.83 22.48
N ASN A 52 -13.58 -4.14 22.61
CA ASN A 52 -13.48 -2.83 23.27
C ASN A 52 -13.01 -1.70 22.34
N ILE A 53 -13.06 -1.94 21.03
CA ILE A 53 -12.67 -0.95 20.04
C ILE A 53 -13.92 -0.21 19.61
N SER A 54 -13.95 1.08 19.89
CA SER A 54 -15.05 1.93 19.49
C SER A 54 -15.06 2.14 17.98
N SER A 55 -16.21 2.50 17.42
CA SER A 55 -16.37 2.85 16.01
C SER A 55 -17.20 4.11 15.92
N PHE A 56 -16.93 4.95 14.91
CA PHE A 56 -17.85 6.01 14.53
C PHE A 56 -19.10 5.44 13.88
N SER A 57 -20.16 6.25 13.84
CA SER A 57 -21.39 5.95 13.11
C SER A 57 -21.48 6.80 11.85
N THR A 58 -22.11 6.29 10.79
CA THR A 58 -22.46 7.07 9.60
C THR A 58 -23.44 8.24 9.86
N ASN A 59 -24.03 8.30 11.06
CA ASN A 59 -24.91 9.41 11.47
C ASN A 59 -24.17 10.54 12.20
N THR A 60 -22.87 10.40 12.42
CA THR A 60 -22.02 11.41 13.07
C THR A 60 -21.22 12.11 11.99
N PRO A 61 -21.27 13.45 11.88
CA PRO A 61 -20.35 14.19 11.03
C PRO A 61 -18.91 13.92 11.49
N LEU A 62 -18.03 13.52 10.57
CA LEU A 62 -16.63 13.24 10.85
C LEU A 62 -15.76 14.18 10.01
N VAL A 63 -14.68 14.66 10.61
CA VAL A 63 -13.63 15.42 9.91
C VAL A 63 -12.40 14.55 9.79
N ALA A 64 -11.98 14.30 8.56
CA ALA A 64 -10.76 13.57 8.25
C ALA A 64 -9.76 14.49 7.54
N THR A 65 -8.46 14.25 7.75
CA THR A 65 -7.41 15.00 7.06
C THR A 65 -6.35 14.07 6.49
N TYR A 66 -5.85 14.42 5.30
CA TYR A 66 -4.65 13.79 4.75
C TYR A 66 -3.44 14.24 5.55
N TYR A 67 -2.59 13.28 5.92
CA TYR A 67 -1.40 13.53 6.71
C TYR A 67 -0.17 13.18 5.87
N PHE A 68 0.50 14.20 5.35
CA PHE A 68 1.72 14.08 4.57
C PHE A 68 2.92 14.10 5.52
N TYR A 69 3.42 12.91 5.86
CA TYR A 69 4.41 12.76 6.91
C TYR A 69 5.81 12.45 6.43
N TRP A 70 6.09 12.39 5.13
CA TRP A 70 7.33 11.86 4.52
C TRP A 70 8.62 12.65 4.79
N TYR A 71 8.55 13.80 5.45
CA TYR A 71 9.72 14.67 5.66
C TYR A 71 10.74 14.03 6.60
N ASP A 72 12.03 14.24 6.37
CA ASP A 72 13.08 13.77 7.27
C ASP A 72 14.28 14.72 7.34
N ILE A 73 14.30 15.59 8.35
CA ILE A 73 15.42 16.52 8.58
C ILE A 73 16.76 15.82 8.80
N TYR A 74 16.78 14.57 9.27
CA TYR A 74 18.05 13.88 9.54
C TYR A 74 18.77 13.43 8.26
N THR A 75 18.03 13.29 7.15
CA THR A 75 18.56 12.89 5.84
C THR A 75 18.35 13.95 4.76
N ASN A 76 17.62 15.02 5.09
CA ASN A 76 17.08 16.03 4.17
C ASN A 76 16.06 15.49 3.15
N ALA A 77 15.57 14.26 3.31
CA ALA A 77 14.57 13.70 2.41
C ALA A 77 13.30 14.55 2.42
N HIS A 78 12.81 14.90 1.23
CA HIS A 78 11.65 15.76 0.99
C HIS A 78 11.77 17.18 1.59
N ILE A 79 12.98 17.61 1.96
CA ILE A 79 13.27 18.97 2.43
C ILE A 79 14.23 19.66 1.45
N VAL A 80 15.13 18.89 0.84
CA VAL A 80 16.09 19.36 -0.16
C VAL A 80 15.95 18.50 -1.42
N ASP A 81 15.90 19.14 -2.58
CA ASP A 81 15.86 18.50 -3.89
C ASP A 81 17.20 17.84 -4.25
N GLY A 82 17.19 16.97 -5.26
CA GLY A 82 18.39 16.26 -5.71
C GLY A 82 19.52 17.16 -6.24
N ASP A 83 19.21 18.40 -6.64
CA ASP A 83 20.18 19.42 -7.06
C ASP A 83 20.60 20.35 -5.91
N GLY A 84 20.10 20.12 -4.69
CA GLY A 84 20.39 20.91 -3.51
C GLY A 84 19.49 22.11 -3.29
N THR A 85 18.46 22.33 -4.14
CA THR A 85 17.48 23.40 -3.90
C THR A 85 16.46 23.03 -2.83
N ASP A 86 15.74 24.04 -2.38
CA ASP A 86 14.67 23.91 -1.40
C ASP A 86 13.46 23.19 -2.02
N ALA A 87 13.09 22.05 -1.43
CA ALA A 87 11.98 21.22 -1.90
C ALA A 87 10.63 21.64 -1.28
N LEU A 88 10.62 22.55 -0.31
CA LEU A 88 9.42 22.94 0.43
C LEU A 88 8.74 24.14 -0.21
N THR A 89 7.48 23.97 -0.63
CA THR A 89 6.63 25.12 -1.04
C THR A 89 6.37 26.05 0.14
N ASP A 90 6.02 25.48 1.29
CA ASP A 90 5.75 26.16 2.55
C ASP A 90 6.65 25.57 3.65
N HIS A 91 7.15 26.42 4.53
CA HIS A 91 8.09 26.01 5.57
C HIS A 91 7.38 25.77 6.91
N PRO A 92 7.72 24.70 7.64
CA PRO A 92 7.25 24.55 9.00
C PRO A 92 7.85 25.67 9.88
N PRO A 93 7.19 26.05 10.99
CA PRO A 93 7.73 27.05 11.92
C PRO A 93 9.14 26.71 12.45
N THR A 94 9.51 25.44 12.43
CA THR A 94 10.86 24.95 12.75
C THR A 94 11.14 23.65 12.01
N LEU A 95 12.39 23.47 11.58
CA LEU A 95 12.89 22.18 11.08
C LEU A 95 13.47 21.30 12.20
N THR A 96 13.53 21.81 13.43
CA THR A 96 14.03 21.03 14.57
C THR A 96 13.16 19.80 14.74
N ASP A 97 13.79 18.63 14.59
CA ASP A 97 13.11 17.34 14.75
C ASP A 97 11.96 17.08 13.74
N PHE A 98 11.92 17.83 12.62
CA PHE A 98 10.91 17.71 11.56
C PHE A 98 11.15 16.43 10.74
N SER A 99 10.70 15.30 11.26
CA SER A 99 10.93 13.99 10.67
C SER A 99 9.81 13.00 10.98
N TYR A 100 9.46 12.18 9.99
CA TYR A 100 8.57 11.03 10.16
C TYR A 100 9.06 10.04 11.23
N LYS A 101 10.37 10.05 11.51
CA LYS A 101 11.00 9.19 12.51
C LYS A 101 10.79 9.72 13.93
N SER A 102 10.44 11.01 14.08
CA SER A 102 10.28 11.64 15.39
C SER A 102 8.87 11.41 15.95
N LYS A 103 8.80 10.68 17.07
CA LYS A 103 7.58 10.59 17.88
C LYS A 103 7.12 11.98 18.36
N GLN A 104 8.05 12.85 18.73
CA GLN A 104 7.72 14.16 19.28
C GLN A 104 7.07 15.06 18.21
N TRP A 105 7.54 14.97 16.97
CA TRP A 105 6.92 15.67 15.86
C TRP A 105 5.49 15.17 15.61
N HIS A 106 5.29 13.86 15.52
CA HIS A 106 3.93 13.27 15.40
C HIS A 106 3.02 13.67 16.57
N LEU A 107 3.55 13.77 17.80
CA LEU A 107 2.79 14.20 18.97
C LEU A 107 2.25 15.63 18.78
N THR A 108 3.09 16.53 18.29
CA THR A 108 2.67 17.90 17.96
C THR A 108 1.61 17.89 16.86
N GLN A 109 1.83 17.16 15.75
CA GLN A 109 0.86 17.09 14.64
C GLN A 109 -0.50 16.55 15.09
N LEU A 110 -0.52 15.48 15.90
CA LEU A 110 -1.77 14.93 16.44
C LEU A 110 -2.46 15.89 17.41
N THR A 111 -1.70 16.66 18.19
CA THR A 111 -2.26 17.68 19.09
C THR A 111 -2.89 18.82 18.31
N ASP A 112 -2.21 19.32 17.27
CA ASP A 112 -2.75 20.37 16.39
C ASP A 112 -4.04 19.89 15.68
N MET A 113 -4.07 18.63 15.24
CA MET A 113 -5.27 18.00 14.68
C MET A 113 -6.42 17.92 15.69
N MET A 114 -6.14 17.63 16.96
CA MET A 114 -7.17 17.66 18.02
C MET A 114 -7.72 19.08 18.22
N ASP A 115 -6.85 20.08 18.28
CA ASP A 115 -7.24 21.49 18.47
C ASP A 115 -8.08 22.00 17.27
N ALA A 116 -7.84 21.45 16.08
CA ALA A 116 -8.64 21.70 14.88
C ALA A 116 -9.94 20.87 14.79
N GLY A 117 -10.18 19.94 15.71
CA GLY A 117 -11.38 19.09 15.71
C GLY A 117 -11.37 17.99 14.64
N ILE A 118 -10.19 17.48 14.27
CA ILE A 118 -10.04 16.35 13.35
C ILE A 118 -10.31 15.03 14.08
N ASP A 119 -11.19 14.19 13.53
CA ASP A 119 -11.53 12.88 14.08
C ASP A 119 -10.62 11.76 13.55
N ILE A 120 -10.22 11.87 12.28
CA ILE A 120 -9.46 10.84 11.56
C ILE A 120 -8.23 11.46 10.90
N VAL A 121 -7.06 10.94 11.27
CA VAL A 121 -5.82 11.17 10.54
C VAL A 121 -5.67 10.10 9.47
N LEU A 122 -5.37 10.50 8.23
CA LEU A 122 -5.16 9.60 7.11
C LEU A 122 -3.70 9.74 6.62
N PRO A 123 -2.74 9.00 7.20
CA PRO A 123 -1.34 9.04 6.75
C PRO A 123 -1.28 8.63 5.27
N VAL A 124 -0.67 9.50 4.46
CA VAL A 124 -0.43 9.21 3.04
C VAL A 124 0.53 8.05 2.92
N TYR A 125 0.07 6.98 2.30
CA TYR A 125 0.74 5.69 2.36
C TYR A 125 1.15 5.19 0.99
N TRP A 126 2.46 5.08 0.80
CA TRP A 126 3.15 4.59 -0.39
C TRP A 126 3.80 3.21 -0.14
N GLY A 127 3.37 2.50 0.91
CA GLY A 127 3.90 1.17 1.26
C GLY A 127 3.36 0.07 0.35
N ALA A 128 3.80 0.08 -0.92
CA ALA A 128 3.54 -0.97 -1.88
C ALA A 128 4.42 -2.21 -1.63
N PRO A 129 4.03 -3.41 -2.11
CA PRO A 129 4.80 -4.65 -1.99
C PRO A 129 6.31 -4.52 -2.28
N SER A 130 6.66 -3.69 -3.26
CA SER A 130 8.03 -3.43 -3.70
C SER A 130 8.85 -2.55 -2.75
N GLU A 131 8.20 -1.85 -1.82
CA GLU A 131 8.81 -0.82 -0.98
C GLU A 131 9.26 -1.36 0.40
N ARG A 132 9.10 -2.66 0.65
CA ARG A 132 9.34 -3.30 1.97
C ARG A 132 10.81 -3.34 2.40
N ASN A 133 11.76 -3.20 1.48
CA ASN A 133 13.18 -3.32 1.79
C ASN A 133 13.80 -1.93 2.08
N PRO A 134 14.20 -1.62 3.32
CA PRO A 134 14.77 -0.32 3.68
C PRO A 134 16.05 0.04 2.91
N ALA A 135 16.78 -0.94 2.39
CA ALA A 135 18.03 -0.69 1.68
C ALA A 135 17.81 -0.20 0.23
N ASN A 136 16.67 -0.57 -0.39
CA ASN A 136 16.45 -0.43 -1.83
C ASN A 136 15.11 0.24 -2.19
N SER A 137 14.40 0.78 -1.19
CA SER A 137 13.07 1.35 -1.34
C SER A 137 13.12 2.86 -1.20
N GLN A 138 12.51 3.56 -2.14
CA GLN A 138 12.38 5.02 -2.09
C GLN A 138 11.23 5.44 -1.16
N HIS A 139 10.31 4.54 -0.85
CA HIS A 139 9.07 4.85 -0.13
C HIS A 139 8.97 4.11 1.20
N TYR A 140 10.07 3.53 1.70
CA TYR A 140 10.11 2.81 2.97
C TYR A 140 9.69 3.67 4.17
N TRP A 141 9.80 5.00 4.05
CA TRP A 141 9.28 5.96 5.03
C TRP A 141 7.80 5.72 5.36
N SER A 142 7.00 5.22 4.42
CA SER A 142 5.59 4.92 4.62
C SER A 142 5.35 3.80 5.63
N TYR A 143 6.27 2.83 5.73
CA TYR A 143 6.24 1.81 6.77
C TYR A 143 6.86 2.34 8.06
N ALA A 144 8.04 2.94 7.94
CA ALA A 144 8.85 3.34 9.08
C ALA A 144 8.25 4.46 9.93
N GLY A 145 7.43 5.34 9.34
CA GLY A 145 6.77 6.43 10.06
C GLY A 145 5.53 6.03 10.87
N LEU A 146 4.95 4.84 10.61
CA LEU A 146 3.75 4.40 11.36
C LEU A 146 4.07 4.12 12.83
N GLY A 147 5.22 3.54 13.14
CA GLY A 147 5.63 3.25 14.53
C GLY A 147 5.68 4.52 15.41
N PRO A 148 6.45 5.55 15.03
CA PRO A 148 6.47 6.84 15.73
C PRO A 148 5.09 7.49 15.87
N LEU A 149 4.24 7.42 14.83
CA LEU A 149 2.86 7.91 14.87
C LEU A 149 2.00 7.16 15.90
N ILE A 150 2.06 5.82 15.92
CA ILE A 150 1.35 4.97 16.88
C ILE A 150 1.79 5.30 18.31
N ASN A 151 3.10 5.42 18.53
CA ASN A 151 3.67 5.75 19.84
C ASN A 151 3.25 7.15 20.33
N ALA A 152 3.18 8.14 19.43
CA ALA A 152 2.69 9.47 19.76
C ALA A 152 1.20 9.44 20.14
N ARG A 153 0.39 8.71 19.36
CA ARG A 153 -1.04 8.52 19.66
C ARG A 153 -1.25 7.82 21.01
N ASP A 154 -0.41 6.83 21.33
CA ASP A 154 -0.45 6.14 22.61
C ASP A 154 -0.22 7.06 23.80
N GLU A 155 0.75 7.94 23.70
CA GLU A 155 1.03 8.92 24.75
C GLU A 155 -0.18 9.83 25.00
N LEU A 156 -0.83 10.29 23.93
CA LEU A 156 -2.05 11.11 24.04
C LEU A 156 -3.19 10.32 24.70
N LEU A 157 -3.41 9.06 24.30
CA LEU A 157 -4.45 8.23 24.91
C LEU A 157 -4.18 7.95 26.40
N GLN A 158 -2.93 7.69 26.77
CA GLN A 158 -2.53 7.50 28.17
C GLN A 158 -2.72 8.78 29.00
N ALA A 159 -2.58 9.94 28.38
CA ALA A 159 -2.92 11.24 28.98
C ALA A 159 -4.43 11.56 28.98
N GLY A 160 -5.29 10.62 28.60
CA GLY A 160 -6.75 10.78 28.56
C GLY A 160 -7.25 11.68 27.44
N LYS A 161 -6.44 11.94 26.42
CA LYS A 161 -6.79 12.75 25.25
C LYS A 161 -7.50 11.91 24.19
N GLN A 162 -8.29 12.56 23.34
CA GLN A 162 -8.98 11.95 22.21
C GLN A 162 -8.23 12.24 20.91
N ALA A 163 -7.05 11.63 20.74
CA ALA A 163 -6.26 11.78 19.54
C ALA A 163 -6.98 11.18 18.30
N PRO A 164 -6.86 11.81 17.11
CA PRO A 164 -7.47 11.32 15.88
C PRO A 164 -7.18 9.85 15.65
N ARG A 165 -8.16 9.11 15.13
CA ARG A 165 -7.97 7.70 14.78
C ARG A 165 -7.28 7.57 13.43
N ILE A 166 -6.58 6.47 13.24
CA ILE A 166 -5.73 6.27 12.07
C ILE A 166 -6.51 5.48 11.02
N GLY A 167 -6.86 6.13 9.92
CA GLY A 167 -7.34 5.48 8.70
C GLY A 167 -6.25 5.46 7.63
N LEU A 168 -6.43 4.69 6.57
CA LEU A 168 -5.49 4.64 5.45
C LEU A 168 -5.84 5.71 4.41
N PHE A 169 -4.89 6.55 4.01
CA PHE A 169 -4.92 7.18 2.68
C PHE A 169 -3.98 6.41 1.75
N TYR A 170 -4.53 5.53 0.92
CA TYR A 170 -3.77 4.79 -0.06
C TYR A 170 -3.53 5.68 -1.28
N ASP A 171 -2.31 6.19 -1.37
CA ASP A 171 -1.85 6.87 -2.57
C ASP A 171 -1.54 5.85 -3.66
N THR A 172 -2.47 5.77 -4.60
CA THR A 172 -2.46 4.81 -5.69
C THR A 172 -1.45 5.17 -6.78
N SER A 173 -0.71 6.28 -6.66
CA SER A 173 0.43 6.57 -7.55
C SER A 173 1.47 5.44 -7.57
N THR A 174 1.57 4.68 -6.47
CA THR A 174 2.44 3.51 -6.37
C THR A 174 2.03 2.33 -7.27
N LEU A 175 0.83 2.34 -7.85
CA LEU A 175 0.44 1.39 -8.90
C LEU A 175 1.20 1.61 -10.22
N GLN A 176 1.83 2.78 -10.38
CA GLN A 176 2.67 3.11 -11.54
C GLN A 176 4.11 3.43 -11.14
N TYR A 177 4.31 4.16 -10.04
CA TYR A 177 5.61 4.62 -9.56
C TYR A 177 6.03 3.81 -8.34
N ASN A 178 6.75 2.73 -8.57
CA ASN A 178 7.24 1.86 -7.53
C ASN A 178 8.62 1.28 -7.85
N SER A 179 9.30 0.76 -6.84
CA SER A 179 10.68 0.31 -6.88
C SER A 179 10.93 -0.90 -7.79
N TRP A 180 9.89 -1.59 -8.25
CA TRP A 180 10.00 -2.68 -9.22
C TRP A 180 9.71 -2.24 -10.67
N GLY A 181 9.31 -0.97 -10.87
CA GLY A 181 8.96 -0.45 -12.20
C GLY A 181 7.72 -1.10 -12.80
N GLU A 182 6.84 -1.68 -11.97
CA GLU A 182 5.62 -2.35 -12.41
C GLU A 182 4.49 -1.34 -12.58
N HIS A 183 3.77 -1.40 -13.70
CA HIS A 183 2.50 -0.69 -13.86
C HIS A 183 1.37 -1.70 -13.67
N VAL A 184 0.66 -1.57 -12.55
CA VAL A 184 -0.21 -2.62 -12.00
C VAL A 184 -1.59 -2.59 -12.66
N ASP A 185 -2.05 -3.74 -13.14
CA ASP A 185 -3.40 -3.96 -13.67
C ASP A 185 -4.29 -4.65 -12.64
N LEU A 186 -5.25 -3.91 -12.07
CA LEU A 186 -6.13 -4.37 -11.00
C LEU A 186 -7.24 -5.31 -11.47
N THR A 187 -7.33 -5.61 -12.77
CA THR A 187 -8.25 -6.63 -13.31
C THR A 187 -7.62 -8.03 -13.31
N THR A 188 -6.32 -8.14 -13.03
CA THR A 188 -5.58 -9.40 -12.92
C THR A 188 -5.51 -9.90 -11.47
N ASP A 189 -5.30 -11.21 -11.27
CA ASP A 189 -5.11 -11.78 -9.93
C ASP A 189 -3.94 -11.09 -9.19
N ARG A 190 -2.78 -11.00 -9.86
CA ARG A 190 -1.57 -10.34 -9.32
C ARG A 190 -1.83 -8.89 -8.91
N GLY A 191 -2.53 -8.12 -9.73
CA GLY A 191 -2.79 -6.71 -9.41
C GLY A 191 -3.75 -6.54 -8.25
N ARG A 192 -4.77 -7.40 -8.14
CA ARG A 192 -5.66 -7.42 -6.97
C ARG A 192 -4.91 -7.80 -5.70
N GLU A 193 -4.02 -8.79 -5.78
CA GLU A 193 -3.16 -9.19 -4.68
C GLU A 193 -2.21 -8.07 -4.26
N TRP A 194 -1.55 -7.40 -5.20
CA TRP A 194 -0.71 -6.22 -4.95
C TRP A 194 -1.48 -5.13 -4.23
N PHE A 195 -2.67 -4.80 -4.74
CA PHE A 195 -3.52 -3.75 -4.19
C PHE A 195 -3.97 -4.06 -2.77
N TYR A 196 -4.39 -5.30 -2.52
CA TYR A 196 -4.74 -5.77 -1.19
C TYR A 196 -3.53 -5.82 -0.26
N GLU A 197 -2.36 -6.25 -0.74
CA GLU A 197 -1.16 -6.38 0.07
C GLU A 197 -0.74 -5.04 0.69
N SER A 198 -0.78 -3.94 -0.07
CA SER A 198 -0.54 -2.59 0.46
C SER A 198 -1.50 -2.25 1.60
N ILE A 199 -2.80 -2.53 1.43
CA ILE A 199 -3.83 -2.26 2.44
C ILE A 199 -3.61 -3.14 3.67
N ARG A 200 -3.42 -4.45 3.48
CA ARG A 200 -3.18 -5.44 4.53
C ARG A 200 -1.97 -5.04 5.37
N ASP A 201 -0.87 -4.66 4.73
CA ASP A 201 0.35 -4.31 5.44
C ASP A 201 0.17 -3.10 6.36
N PHE A 202 -0.52 -2.05 5.88
CA PHE A 202 -0.82 -0.88 6.69
C PHE A 202 -1.56 -1.26 7.97
N PHE A 203 -2.66 -2.02 7.86
CA PHE A 203 -3.44 -2.44 9.02
C PHE A 203 -2.71 -3.47 9.89
N SER A 204 -1.89 -4.34 9.29
CA SER A 204 -1.08 -5.31 10.04
C SER A 204 -0.03 -4.66 10.94
N LEU A 205 0.41 -3.44 10.63
CA LEU A 205 1.41 -2.68 11.41
C LEU A 205 0.78 -1.87 12.55
N ILE A 206 -0.52 -1.62 12.50
CA ILE A 206 -1.20 -0.74 13.45
C ILE A 206 -2.08 -1.58 14.39
N PRO A 207 -1.92 -1.48 15.72
CA PRO A 207 -2.81 -2.20 16.62
C PRO A 207 -4.27 -1.75 16.41
N PRO A 208 -5.26 -2.66 16.37
CA PRO A 208 -6.64 -2.33 16.03
C PRO A 208 -7.27 -1.19 16.84
N ARG A 209 -6.87 -1.01 18.10
CA ARG A 209 -7.32 0.11 18.97
C ARG A 209 -6.98 1.51 18.45
N HIS A 210 -6.12 1.62 17.44
CA HIS A 210 -5.82 2.89 16.76
C HIS A 210 -6.63 3.10 15.50
N TRP A 211 -7.25 2.06 14.95
CA TRP A 211 -7.92 2.15 13.66
C TRP A 211 -9.09 3.12 13.71
N ALA A 212 -9.19 3.95 12.68
CA ALA A 212 -10.43 4.62 12.35
C ALA A 212 -11.40 3.57 11.80
N MET A 213 -12.56 3.45 12.43
CA MET A 213 -13.62 2.56 11.98
C MET A 213 -14.94 3.34 11.89
N ILE A 214 -15.72 3.06 10.85
CA ILE A 214 -17.07 3.57 10.63
C ILE A 214 -17.99 2.35 10.57
N ASN A 215 -19.00 2.27 11.44
CA ASN A 215 -19.88 1.10 11.59
C ASN A 215 -19.10 -0.25 11.71
N GLY A 216 -17.96 -0.26 12.39
CA GLY A 216 -17.10 -1.43 12.57
C GLY A 216 -16.16 -1.74 11.40
N GLN A 217 -16.18 -0.92 10.35
CA GLN A 217 -15.40 -1.11 9.13
C GLN A 217 -14.15 -0.20 9.13
N PRO A 218 -12.93 -0.75 9.01
CA PRO A 218 -11.70 0.05 8.96
C PRO A 218 -11.66 0.99 7.75
N VAL A 219 -11.27 2.24 7.96
CA VAL A 219 -11.37 3.31 6.96
C VAL A 219 -10.20 3.28 5.97
N VAL A 220 -10.52 3.26 4.67
CA VAL A 220 -9.57 3.36 3.56
C VAL A 220 -10.03 4.43 2.59
N PHE A 221 -9.17 5.39 2.29
CA PHE A 221 -9.35 6.39 1.25
C PHE A 221 -8.42 6.05 0.09
N LEU A 222 -8.98 5.94 -1.11
CA LEU A 222 -8.22 5.72 -2.33
C LEU A 222 -7.96 7.05 -3.01
N TYR A 223 -6.71 7.26 -3.45
CA TYR A 223 -6.37 8.37 -4.32
C TYR A 223 -6.86 8.12 -5.77
N ASN A 224 -6.15 8.53 -6.81
CA ASN A 224 -6.64 8.54 -8.18
C ASN A 224 -6.51 7.17 -8.88
N ALA A 225 -7.55 6.73 -9.59
CA ALA A 225 -7.55 5.45 -10.31
C ALA A 225 -6.66 5.44 -11.56
N SER A 226 -6.30 6.60 -12.11
CA SER A 226 -5.53 6.73 -13.36
C SER A 226 -4.10 6.17 -13.31
N PHE A 227 -3.59 5.87 -12.11
CA PHE A 227 -2.29 5.22 -11.92
C PHE A 227 -2.34 3.70 -12.06
N ALA A 228 -3.53 3.10 -12.14
CA ALA A 228 -3.69 1.71 -12.51
C ALA A 228 -3.74 1.58 -14.04
N VAL A 229 -3.23 0.47 -14.59
CA VAL A 229 -3.40 0.13 -16.02
C VAL A 229 -4.88 0.00 -16.35
N ALA A 230 -5.61 -0.74 -15.51
CA ALA A 230 -7.05 -0.93 -15.57
C ALA A 230 -7.56 -1.30 -14.18
N HIS A 231 -8.86 -1.07 -13.95
CA HIS A 231 -9.58 -1.45 -12.75
C HIS A 231 -11.04 -1.74 -13.06
N ASP A 232 -11.65 -2.60 -12.25
CA ASP A 232 -13.09 -2.84 -12.24
C ASP A 232 -13.54 -3.19 -10.81
N GLN A 233 -14.80 -3.57 -10.63
CA GLN A 233 -15.36 -3.90 -9.32
C GLN A 233 -14.59 -5.03 -8.60
N SER A 234 -13.93 -5.93 -9.35
CA SER A 234 -13.28 -7.11 -8.77
C SER A 234 -12.15 -6.75 -7.81
N CYS A 235 -11.48 -5.60 -7.97
CA CYS A 235 -10.42 -5.19 -7.05
C CYS A 235 -10.96 -4.80 -5.67
N ILE A 236 -12.12 -4.14 -5.62
CA ILE A 236 -12.79 -3.77 -4.36
C ILE A 236 -13.35 -5.02 -3.68
N ASP A 237 -13.99 -5.90 -4.45
CA ASP A 237 -14.58 -7.15 -3.93
C ASP A 237 -13.48 -8.06 -3.35
N PHE A 238 -12.35 -8.17 -4.07
CA PHE A 238 -11.19 -8.91 -3.59
C PHE A 238 -10.63 -8.33 -2.30
N VAL A 239 -10.46 -7.00 -2.21
CA VAL A 239 -10.01 -6.35 -0.97
C VAL A 239 -10.96 -6.68 0.17
N LYS A 240 -12.28 -6.55 -0.02
CA LYS A 240 -13.26 -6.84 1.03
C LYS A 240 -13.20 -8.30 1.48
N GLN A 241 -13.11 -9.24 0.55
CA GLN A 241 -13.01 -10.66 0.84
C GLN A 241 -11.71 -11.02 1.56
N ALA A 242 -10.58 -10.55 1.05
CA ALA A 242 -9.26 -10.85 1.60
C ALA A 242 -9.06 -10.21 2.97
N PHE A 243 -9.55 -8.98 3.16
CA PHE A 243 -9.51 -8.29 4.45
C PHE A 243 -10.33 -9.03 5.51
N ALA A 244 -11.54 -9.47 5.18
CA ALA A 244 -12.39 -10.22 6.08
C ALA A 244 -11.72 -11.52 6.56
N ARG A 245 -10.99 -12.20 5.67
CA ARG A 245 -10.22 -13.40 6.03
C ARG A 245 -9.09 -13.10 7.02
N ASP A 246 -8.41 -11.96 6.88
CA ASP A 246 -7.19 -11.68 7.65
C ASP A 246 -7.48 -10.87 8.94
N PHE A 247 -8.63 -10.22 9.06
CA PHE A 247 -8.93 -9.26 10.14
C PHE A 247 -10.29 -9.47 10.81
N GLY A 248 -10.66 -10.74 11.03
CA GLY A 248 -11.84 -11.10 11.83
C GLY A 248 -13.15 -10.69 11.17
N GLU A 249 -13.37 -11.15 9.94
CA GLU A 249 -14.61 -10.97 9.15
C GLU A 249 -15.00 -9.52 8.82
N ARG A 250 -14.15 -8.55 9.15
CA ARG A 250 -14.38 -7.13 8.83
C ARG A 250 -14.15 -6.86 7.35
N ALA A 251 -14.99 -6.02 6.77
CA ALA A 251 -14.73 -5.40 5.48
C ALA A 251 -14.32 -3.94 5.70
N PRO A 252 -13.33 -3.40 4.95
CA PRO A 252 -12.99 -1.99 5.04
C PRO A 252 -14.12 -1.11 4.49
N TYR A 253 -14.22 0.10 5.05
CA TYR A 253 -15.02 1.20 4.56
C TYR A 253 -14.18 1.96 3.53
N ILE A 254 -14.44 1.73 2.25
CA ILE A 254 -13.60 2.24 1.16
C ILE A 254 -14.24 3.49 0.57
N VAL A 255 -13.64 4.63 0.86
CA VAL A 255 -13.91 5.90 0.20
C VAL A 255 -13.06 6.00 -1.05
N ARG A 256 -13.70 6.14 -2.20
CA ARG A 256 -13.01 6.27 -3.49
C ARG A 256 -13.01 7.72 -3.98
N GLU A 257 -11.92 8.14 -4.61
CA GLU A 257 -11.92 9.35 -5.44
C GLU A 257 -12.81 9.14 -6.68
N ILE A 258 -13.33 10.22 -7.26
CA ILE A 258 -14.37 10.17 -8.31
C ILE A 258 -13.94 9.43 -9.60
N SER A 259 -12.64 9.30 -9.86
CA SER A 259 -12.08 8.55 -11.01
C SER A 259 -12.32 7.05 -10.94
N TRP A 260 -12.54 6.49 -9.74
CA TRP A 260 -12.83 5.07 -9.56
C TRP A 260 -14.26 4.75 -10.01
N ARG A 261 -14.36 3.95 -11.07
CA ARG A 261 -15.62 3.49 -11.67
C ARG A 261 -16.09 2.17 -11.06
N VAL A 262 -16.27 2.18 -9.74
CA VAL A 262 -16.65 1.02 -8.92
C VAL A 262 -17.70 1.44 -7.90
N GLN A 263 -18.42 0.48 -7.34
CA GLN A 263 -19.27 0.67 -6.19
C GLN A 263 -18.44 0.52 -4.91
N SER A 264 -18.51 1.53 -4.06
CA SER A 264 -17.89 1.56 -2.74
C SER A 264 -18.71 2.47 -1.82
N GLU A 265 -18.29 2.59 -0.58
CA GLU A 265 -18.84 3.59 0.33
C GLU A 265 -18.59 5.00 -0.24
N ASN A 266 -19.61 5.86 -0.16
CA ASN A 266 -19.52 7.25 -0.59
C ASN A 266 -19.38 8.16 0.65
N VAL A 267 -18.74 9.31 0.47
CA VAL A 267 -18.80 10.44 1.41
C VAL A 267 -20.03 11.29 1.14
#